data_AF-A0A259CK18-F1
#
_entry.id   AF-A0A259CK18-F1
#
_cell.length_a   1.000
_cell.length_b   1.000
_cell.length_c   1.000
_cell.angle_alpha   90.00
_cell.angle_beta   90.00
_cell.angle_gamma   90.00
#
_symmetry.space_group_name_H-M   'P 1'
#
loop_
_entity.id
_entity.type
_entity.pdbx_description
1 polymer ?
#
loop_
_entity_poly.entity_id
_entity_poly.type
_entity_poly.pdbx_seq_one_letter_code
_entity_poly.pdbx_strand_id
1 'polypeptide(L)'
;MNPITNELILLSLFFYTLGFATLAVAGFKKSMIKWIVAYGLVVGGIVWLTELKWVLIGGIVFMLMNGFYAVWSIGRSMKQYFADIKEAKASQKRGDNNDNN
;
A
#
# COMPACT_ATOMS: atom_id res chain seq x y z
N MET A 1 13.15 -18.79 27.07
CA MET A 1 12.25 -18.24 26.02
C MET A 1 11.99 -19.37 25.02
N ASN A 2 10.73 -19.68 24.69
CA ASN A 2 10.39 -20.85 23.88
C ASN A 2 10.78 -20.59 22.41
N PRO A 3 11.55 -21.46 21.73
CA PRO A 3 12.05 -21.19 20.36
C PRO A 3 10.93 -20.91 19.35
N ILE A 4 9.80 -21.60 19.49
CA ILE A 4 8.60 -21.41 18.66
C ILE A 4 8.06 -19.97 18.76
N THR A 5 8.14 -19.36 19.95
CA THR A 5 7.68 -17.98 20.17
C THR A 5 8.60 -16.97 19.50
N ASN A 6 9.90 -17.22 19.48
CA ASN A 6 10.87 -16.36 18.79
C ASN A 6 10.69 -16.41 17.27
N GLU A 7 10.46 -17.60 16.70
CA GLU A 7 10.21 -17.75 15.26
C GLU A 7 8.92 -17.05 14.82
N LEU A 8 7.84 -17.17 15.61
CA LEU A 8 6.57 -16.48 15.38
C LEU A 8 6.74 -14.95 15.38
N ILE A 9 7.48 -14.42 16.36
CA ILE A 9 7.75 -12.98 16.45
C ILE A 9 8.59 -12.53 15.25
N LEU A 10 9.67 -13.25 14.92
CA LEU A 10 10.54 -12.92 13.80
C LEU A 10 9.77 -12.92 12.47
N LEU A 11 8.94 -13.94 12.25
CA LEU A 11 8.11 -14.07 11.05
C LEU A 11 7.06 -12.96 10.98
N SER A 12 6.44 -12.60 12.11
CA SER A 12 5.51 -11.47 12.16
C SER A 12 6.19 -10.15 11.82
N LEU A 13 7.39 -9.93 12.37
CA LEU A 13 8.20 -8.74 12.11
C LEU A 13 8.53 -8.61 10.62
N PHE A 14 8.87 -9.73 9.98
CA PHE A 14 9.13 -9.81 8.54
C PHE A 14 7.93 -9.36 7.70
N PHE A 15 6.71 -9.77 8.05
CA PHE A 15 5.51 -9.32 7.32
C PHE A 15 5.21 -7.83 7.53
N TYR A 16 5.41 -7.33 8.76
CA TYR A 16 5.27 -5.89 9.02
C TYR A 16 6.27 -5.06 8.25
N THR A 17 7.55 -5.46 8.23
CA THR A 17 8.58 -4.74 7.47
C THR A 17 8.31 -4.76 5.97
N LEU A 18 7.86 -5.89 5.41
CA LEU A 18 7.39 -5.94 4.02
C LEU A 18 6.24 -4.97 3.75
N GLY A 19 5.23 -4.93 4.64
CA GLY A 19 4.11 -4.01 4.51
C GLY A 19 4.54 -2.54 4.50
N PHE A 20 5.46 -2.16 5.39
CA PHE A 20 6.03 -0.80 5.42
C PHE A 20 6.90 -0.49 4.20
N ALA A 21 7.70 -1.45 3.73
CA ALA A 21 8.50 -1.31 2.52
C ALA A 21 7.60 -1.08 1.29
N THR A 22 6.51 -1.83 1.16
CA THR A 22 5.52 -1.61 0.09
C THR A 22 4.89 -0.23 0.17
N LEU A 23 4.61 0.26 1.38
CA LEU A 23 4.07 1.61 1.57
C LEU A 23 5.07 2.71 1.19
N ALA A 24 6.35 2.51 1.50
CA ALA A 24 7.41 3.43 1.12
C ALA A 24 7.53 3.55 -0.41
N VAL A 25 7.40 2.43 -1.13
CA VAL A 25 7.41 2.41 -2.61
C VAL A 25 6.14 3.01 -3.20
N ALA A 26 4.97 2.73 -2.64
CA ALA A 26 3.69 3.22 -3.15
C ALA A 26 3.43 4.72 -2.88
N GLY A 27 4.21 5.33 -1.98
CA GLY A 27 4.11 6.72 -1.58
C GLY A 27 3.23 6.92 -0.33
N PHE A 28 3.82 7.58 0.67
CA PHE A 28 3.15 7.88 1.94
C PHE A 28 2.16 9.05 1.79
N LYS A 29 0.86 8.78 1.88
CA LYS A 29 -0.15 9.82 2.04
C LYS A 29 -0.39 10.10 3.52
N LYS A 30 -0.42 11.38 3.93
CA LYS A 30 -0.63 11.79 5.34
C LYS A 30 -1.90 11.18 5.98
N SER A 31 -2.92 10.91 5.17
CA SER A 31 -4.15 10.22 5.59
C SER A 31 -3.92 8.77 6.02
N MET A 32 -2.95 8.07 5.41
CA MET A 32 -2.65 6.66 5.75
C MET A 32 -2.04 6.50 7.14
N ILE A 33 -1.32 7.51 7.65
CA ILE A 33 -0.74 7.45 9.00
C ILE A 33 -1.84 7.20 10.04
N LYS A 34 -3.00 7.84 9.90
CA LYS A 34 -4.15 7.63 10.80
C LYS A 34 -4.63 6.17 10.76
N TRP A 35 -4.69 5.58 9.56
CA TRP A 35 -5.10 4.19 9.37
C TRP A 35 -4.07 3.20 9.94
N ILE A 36 -2.77 3.45 9.75
CA ILE A 36 -1.69 2.61 10.28
C ILE A 36 -1.71 2.64 11.82
N VAL A 37 -1.86 3.83 12.41
CA VAL A 37 -1.93 3.98 13.88
C VAL A 37 -3.18 3.28 14.43
N ALA A 38 -4.34 3.47 13.81
CA ALA A 38 -5.57 2.78 14.21
C ALA A 38 -5.43 1.25 14.11
N TYR A 39 -4.82 0.75 13.02
CA TYR A 39 -4.55 -0.67 12.83
C TYR A 39 -3.62 -1.22 13.91
N GLY A 40 -2.54 -0.50 14.22
CA GLY A 40 -1.61 -0.88 15.28
C GLY A 40 -2.28 -0.99 16.65
N LEU A 41 -3.19 -0.07 16.98
CA LEU A 41 -3.97 -0.13 18.23
C LEU A 41 -4.91 -1.34 18.26
N VAL A 42 -5.58 -1.65 17.15
CA VAL A 42 -6.48 -2.81 17.06
C VAL A 42 -5.70 -4.12 17.22
N VAL A 43 -4.60 -4.30 16.47
CA VAL A 43 -3.80 -5.53 16.58
C VAL A 43 -3.15 -5.63 17.96
N GLY A 44 -2.60 -4.52 18.49
CA GLY A 44 -2.03 -4.48 19.83
C GLY A 44 -3.06 -4.85 20.90
N GLY A 45 -4.29 -4.34 20.79
CA GLY A 45 -5.40 -4.68 21.69
C GLY A 45 -5.83 -6.15 21.59
N ILE A 46 -5.93 -6.69 20.37
CA ILE A 46 -6.25 -8.11 20.17
C ILE A 46 -5.18 -9.00 20.79
N VAL A 47 -3.91 -8.68 20.52
CA VAL A 47 -2.76 -9.45 21.04
C VAL A 47 -2.70 -9.37 22.56
N TRP A 48 -3.04 -8.22 23.16
CA TRP A 48 -3.14 -8.08 24.60
C TRP A 48 -4.23 -8.97 25.22
N LEU A 49 -5.35 -9.15 24.51
CA LEU A 49 -6.48 -9.94 24.98
C LEU A 49 -6.39 -11.44 24.65
N THR A 50 -5.46 -11.83 23.77
CA THR A 50 -5.40 -13.18 23.18
C THR A 50 -3.96 -13.72 23.08
N GLU A 51 -3.67 -14.55 22.08
CA GLU A 51 -2.36 -15.17 21.86
C GLU A 51 -1.48 -14.40 20.87
N LEU A 52 -0.16 -14.56 20.99
CA LEU A 52 0.86 -14.02 20.07
C LEU A 52 0.67 -14.41 18.60
N LYS A 53 -0.07 -15.49 18.31
CA LYS A 53 -0.40 -15.92 16.93
C LYS A 53 -1.15 -14.83 16.14
N TRP A 54 -1.91 -13.98 16.84
CA TRP A 54 -2.61 -12.86 16.23
C TRP A 54 -1.68 -11.74 15.75
N VAL A 55 -0.46 -11.62 16.29
CA VAL A 55 0.57 -10.71 15.76
C VAL A 55 0.97 -11.13 14.35
N LEU A 56 1.15 -12.43 14.13
CA LEU A 56 1.51 -12.97 12.82
C LEU A 56 0.40 -12.72 11.79
N ILE A 57 -0.85 -13.01 12.16
CA ILE A 57 -2.02 -12.77 11.31
C ILE A 57 -2.14 -11.27 11.01
N GLY A 58 -1.94 -10.41 12.00
CA GLY A 58 -1.90 -8.95 11.82
C GLY A 58 -0.82 -8.51 10.82
N GLY A 59 0.38 -9.06 10.91
CA GLY A 59 1.45 -8.77 9.94
C GLY A 59 1.08 -9.14 8.51
N ILE A 60 0.52 -10.35 8.30
CA ILE A 60 0.10 -10.84 6.98
C ILE A 60 -1.00 -9.95 6.39
N VAL A 61 -2.03 -9.64 7.18
CA VAL A 61 -3.14 -8.79 6.75
C VAL A 61 -2.64 -7.37 6.40
N PHE A 62 -1.74 -6.82 7.21
CA PHE A 62 -1.12 -5.53 6.94
C PHE A 62 -0.34 -5.53 5.61
N MET A 63 0.47 -6.55 5.36
CA MET A 63 1.19 -6.71 4.10
C MET A 63 0.22 -6.75 2.90
N LEU A 64 -0.84 -7.56 2.98
CA LEU A 64 -1.80 -7.71 1.89
C LEU A 64 -2.56 -6.40 1.61
N MET A 65 -3.00 -5.69 2.65
CA MET A 65 -3.64 -4.38 2.50
C MET A 65 -2.73 -3.37 1.80
N ASN A 66 -1.46 -3.30 2.23
CA ASN A 66 -0.51 -2.36 1.64
C ASN A 66 -0.12 -2.75 0.20
N GLY A 67 0.01 -4.06 -0.07
CA GLY A 67 0.18 -4.60 -1.42
C GLY A 67 -0.96 -4.23 -2.35
N PHE A 68 -2.21 -4.43 -1.89
CA PHE A 68 -3.39 -4.04 -2.66
C PHE A 68 -3.43 -2.53 -2.92
N TYR A 69 -3.14 -1.73 -1.89
CA TYR A 69 -3.06 -0.27 -2.04
C TYR A 69 -2.00 0.15 -3.05
N ALA A 70 -0.81 -0.46 -3.03
CA ALA A 70 0.25 -0.17 -3.98
C ALA A 70 -0.19 -0.46 -5.43
N VAL A 71 -0.77 -1.63 -5.66
CA VAL A 71 -1.30 -2.01 -6.98
C VAL A 71 -2.40 -1.05 -7.44
N TRP A 72 -3.31 -0.66 -6.55
CA TRP A 72 -4.36 0.30 -6.89
C TRP A 72 -3.80 1.69 -7.17
N SER A 73 -2.83 2.17 -6.38
CA SER A 73 -2.18 3.46 -6.57
C SER A 73 -1.51 3.54 -7.95
N ILE A 74 -0.75 2.50 -8.32
CA ILE A 74 -0.11 2.37 -9.63
C ILE A 74 -1.14 2.27 -10.76
N GLY A 75 -2.21 1.49 -10.57
CA GLY A 75 -3.28 1.38 -11.56
C GLY A 75 -3.99 2.72 -11.82
N ARG A 76 -4.21 3.54 -10.78
CA ARG A 76 -4.78 4.88 -10.94
C ARG A 76 -3.82 5.82 -11.66
N SER A 77 -2.54 5.80 -11.34
CA SER A 77 -1.55 6.66 -12.01
C SER A 77 -1.42 6.30 -13.49
N MET A 78 -1.40 5.00 -13.84
CA MET A 78 -1.42 4.55 -15.24
C MET A 78 -2.67 5.03 -15.98
N LYS A 79 -3.86 4.97 -15.35
CA LYS A 79 -5.10 5.43 -15.97
C LYS A 79 -5.07 6.93 -16.26
N GLN A 80 -4.51 7.74 -15.36
CA GLN A 80 -4.31 9.18 -15.59
C GLN A 80 -3.31 9.43 -16.72
N TYR A 81 -2.19 8.69 -16.74
CA TYR A 81 -1.20 8.80 -17.81
C TYR A 81 -1.78 8.49 -19.20
N PHE A 82 -2.64 7.48 -19.32
CA PHE A 82 -3.33 7.19 -20.58
C PHE A 82 -4.35 8.27 -20.97
N ALA A 83 -5.01 8.89 -20.00
CA ALA A 83 -5.92 10.00 -20.26
C ALA A 83 -5.14 11.23 -20.77
N ASP A 84 -4.02 11.57 -20.14
CA ASP A 84 -3.15 12.68 -20.53
C ASP A 84 -2.55 12.47 -21.93
N ILE A 85 -2.09 11.26 -22.26
CA ILE A 85 -1.62 10.94 -23.62
C ILE A 85 -2.74 11.11 -24.65
N LYS A 86 -3.96 10.70 -24.31
CA LYS A 86 -5.10 10.82 -25.22
C LYS A 86 -5.48 12.29 -25.45
N GLU A 87 -5.46 13.11 -24.40
CA GLU A 87 -5.67 14.56 -24.52
C GLU A 87 -4.54 15.24 -25.29
N ALA A 88 -3.28 14.89 -25.04
CA ALA A 88 -2.13 15.42 -25.79
C ALA A 88 -2.20 15.09 -27.29
N LYS A 89 -2.63 13.86 -27.65
CA LYS A 89 -2.87 13.51 -29.05
C LYS A 89 -4.06 14.26 -29.67
N ALA A 90 -5.10 14.55 -28.87
CA ALA A 90 -6.26 15.29 -29.33
C ALA A 90 -5.96 16.78 -29.55
N SER A 91 -5.12 17.39 -28.70
CA SER A 91 -4.69 18.78 -28.84
C SER A 91 -3.73 18.97 -30.01
N GLN A 92 -2.80 18.04 -30.24
CA GLN A 92 -1.88 18.08 -31.39
C GLN A 92 -2.64 18.01 -32.73
N LYS A 93 -3.69 17.17 -32.81
CA LYS A 93 -4.55 17.08 -34.01
C LYS A 93 -5.39 18.34 -34.25
N ARG A 94 -5.70 19.12 -33.20
CA ARG A 94 -6.36 20.44 -33.34
C ARG A 94 -5.40 21.53 -33.79
N GLY A 95 -4.12 21.47 -33.41
CA GLY A 95 -3.08 22.39 -33.87
C GLY A 95 -2.79 22.25 -35.36
N ASP A 96 -2.53 21.02 -35.82
CA ASP A 96 -2.20 20.74 -37.23
C ASP A 96 -3.30 21.15 -38.23
N ASN A 97 -4.57 21.11 -37.82
CA ASN A 97 -5.68 21.53 -38.66
C ASN A 97 -5.81 23.06 -38.80
N ASN A 98 -5.19 23.83 -37.90
CA ASN A 98 -5.29 25.28 -37.87
C ASN A 98 -4.15 25.96 -38.63
N ASP A 99 -3.03 25.27 -38.84
CA ASP A 99 -1.87 25.75 -39.60
C ASP A 99 -1.97 25.45 -41.12
N ASN A 100 -2.95 24.64 -41.53
CA ASN A 100 -3.21 24.26 -42.92
C ASN A 100 -4.30 25.11 -43.62
N ASN A 101 -4.64 26.28 -43.07
CA ASN A 101 -5.66 27.19 -43.62
C ASN A 101 -5.12 28.63 -43.67
#